data_AF-A0AA51Q9M4-F1
#
_entry.id   AF-A0AA51Q9M4-F1
#
_cell.length_a   1.000
_cell.length_b   1.000
_cell.length_c   1.000
_cell.angle_alpha   90.00
_cell.angle_beta   90.00
_cell.angle_gamma   90.00
#
_symmetry.space_group_name_H-M   'P 1'
#
loop_
_entity.id
_entity.type
_entity.pdbx_description
1 polymer ?
#
loop_
_entity_poly.entity_id
_entity_poly.type
_entity_poly.pdbx_seq_one_letter_code
_entity_poly.pdbx_strand_id
1 'polypeptide(L)'
;MKEFSNNNSSLVSILIGVIFGVVGLGLMFIHVIIGFFFVLLGVVLFFSLRYFANDTRVSCHDNGFTVTVINKRKGTSVQEHAWADVTETLYYEKESGGENNSTTCYFQVQTAKGTAFNLHAMKNFDELIDIFNQKTVHIPYVWVKPKGMFKSHQKQNRISS
;
A
#
# COMPACT_ATOMS: atom_id res chain seq x y z
N MET A 1 18.59 0.27 9.80
CA MET A 1 17.12 0.29 9.91
C MET A 1 16.55 1.02 8.71
N LYS A 2 15.64 0.39 7.96
CA LYS A 2 15.00 1.02 6.79
C LYS A 2 13.49 0.87 6.86
N GLU A 3 12.75 1.89 6.43
CA GLU A 3 11.32 1.97 6.66
C GLU A 3 10.56 2.30 5.39
N PHE A 4 9.40 1.68 5.26
CA PHE A 4 8.54 1.77 4.10
C PHE A 4 7.11 2.00 4.57
N SER A 5 6.49 3.08 4.12
CA SER A 5 5.16 3.49 4.59
C SER A 5 4.19 3.68 3.45
N ASN A 6 3.01 3.10 3.59
CA ASN A 6 1.91 3.28 2.68
C ASN A 6 0.83 4.14 3.33
N ASN A 7 0.92 5.46 3.09
CA ASN A 7 0.02 6.47 3.66
C ASN A 7 -1.10 6.88 2.67
N ASN A 8 -1.41 6.01 1.69
CA ASN A 8 -2.28 6.36 0.58
C ASN A 8 -3.71 6.69 1.05
N SER A 9 -4.15 6.12 2.18
CA SER A 9 -5.48 6.41 2.71
C SER A 9 -5.65 7.87 3.13
N SER A 10 -4.62 8.45 3.74
CA SER A 10 -4.58 9.86 4.10
C SER A 10 -4.58 10.75 2.86
N LEU A 11 -3.83 10.41 1.81
CA LEU A 11 -3.80 11.17 0.56
C LEU A 11 -5.12 11.10 -0.22
N VAL A 12 -5.70 9.90 -0.36
CA VAL A 12 -6.98 9.70 -1.05
C VAL A 12 -8.11 10.42 -0.33
N SER A 13 -8.12 10.40 1.01
CA SER A 13 -9.13 11.14 1.78
C SER A 13 -9.09 12.64 1.45
N ILE A 14 -7.89 13.25 1.42
CA ILE A 14 -7.69 14.66 1.10
C ILE A 14 -8.15 14.97 -0.33
N LEU A 15 -7.76 14.16 -1.31
CA LEU A 15 -8.14 14.36 -2.72
C LEU A 15 -9.67 14.35 -2.89
N ILE A 16 -10.36 13.37 -2.30
CA ILE A 16 -11.82 13.28 -2.37
C ILE A 16 -12.47 14.51 -1.72
N GLY A 17 -12.01 14.91 -0.53
CA GLY A 17 -12.52 16.10 0.14
C GLY A 17 -12.37 17.37 -0.70
N VAL A 18 -11.21 17.55 -1.34
CA VAL A 18 -10.93 18.72 -2.19
C VAL A 18 -11.79 18.71 -3.46
N ILE A 19 -11.89 17.57 -4.17
CA ILE A 19 -12.66 17.46 -5.41
C ILE A 19 -14.13 17.80 -5.16
N PHE A 20 -14.75 17.15 -4.16
CA PHE A 20 -16.15 17.42 -3.84
C PHE A 20 -16.37 18.83 -3.30
N GLY A 21 -15.40 19.38 -2.56
CA GLY A 21 -15.44 20.77 -2.10
C GLY A 21 -15.46 21.77 -3.27
N VAL A 22 -14.52 21.63 -4.21
CA VAL A 22 -14.41 22.53 -5.39
C VAL A 22 -15.63 22.41 -6.30
N VAL A 23 -16.05 21.19 -6.63
CA VAL A 23 -17.24 20.95 -7.46
C VAL A 23 -18.50 21.46 -6.78
N GLY A 24 -18.66 21.18 -5.49
CA GLY A 24 -19.79 21.65 -4.69
C GLY A 24 -19.88 23.17 -4.66
N LEU A 25 -18.77 23.86 -4.37
CA LEU A 25 -18.70 25.33 -4.40
C LEU A 25 -19.05 25.90 -5.78
N GLY A 26 -18.55 25.28 -6.86
CA GLY A 26 -18.90 25.67 -8.23
C GLY A 26 -20.41 25.52 -8.51
N LEU A 27 -21.02 24.42 -8.07
CA LEU A 27 -22.44 24.16 -8.23
C LEU A 27 -23.31 25.11 -7.41
N MET A 28 -22.83 25.66 -6.29
CA MET A 28 -23.59 26.62 -5.49
C MET A 28 -23.91 27.92 -6.24
N PHE A 29 -23.10 28.30 -7.24
CA PHE A 29 -23.39 29.45 -8.11
C PHE A 29 -24.56 29.20 -9.07
N ILE A 30 -24.89 27.94 -9.35
CA ILE A 30 -25.99 27.53 -10.24
C ILE A 30 -27.22 27.15 -9.41
N HIS A 31 -27.03 26.31 -8.39
CA HIS A 31 -28.10 25.80 -7.54
C HIS A 31 -27.58 25.48 -6.14
N VAL A 32 -27.81 26.41 -5.21
CA VAL A 32 -27.28 26.40 -3.83
C VAL A 32 -27.51 25.07 -3.11
N ILE A 33 -28.72 24.50 -3.19
CA ILE A 33 -29.07 23.25 -2.50
C ILE A 33 -28.23 22.07 -3.00
N ILE A 34 -28.04 21.96 -4.32
CA ILE A 34 -27.29 20.84 -4.93
C ILE A 34 -25.82 20.97 -4.57
N GLY A 35 -25.25 22.17 -4.69
CA GLY A 35 -23.87 22.43 -4.30
C GLY A 35 -23.61 22.12 -2.82
N PHE A 36 -24.54 22.50 -1.92
CA PHE A 36 -24.45 22.17 -0.50
C PHE A 36 -24.40 20.67 -0.24
N PHE A 37 -25.24 19.87 -0.91
CA PHE A 37 -25.21 18.40 -0.80
C PHE A 37 -23.86 17.81 -1.24
N PHE A 38 -23.27 18.33 -2.32
CA PHE A 38 -21.95 17.88 -2.79
C PHE A 38 -20.84 18.21 -1.78
N VAL A 39 -20.85 19.40 -1.19
CA VAL A 39 -19.88 19.77 -0.13
C VAL A 39 -20.06 18.88 1.09
N LEU A 40 -21.30 18.69 1.56
CA LEU A 40 -21.61 17.82 2.71
C LEU A 40 -21.14 16.39 2.46
N LEU A 41 -21.42 15.84 1.28
CA LEU A 41 -20.97 14.51 0.88
C LEU A 41 -19.44 14.41 0.87
N GLY A 42 -18.75 15.41 0.32
CA GLY A 42 -17.29 15.49 0.34
C GLY A 42 -16.71 15.46 1.75
N VAL A 43 -17.31 16.22 2.69
CA VAL A 43 -16.92 16.24 4.10
C VAL A 43 -17.14 14.87 4.75
N VAL A 44 -18.32 14.26 4.56
CA VAL A 44 -18.64 12.95 5.11
C VAL A 44 -17.68 11.88 4.59
N LEU A 45 -17.40 11.86 3.29
CA LEU A 45 -16.45 10.93 2.68
C LEU A 45 -15.02 11.15 3.17
N PHE A 46 -14.58 12.42 3.26
CA PHE A 46 -13.27 12.78 3.81
C PHE A 46 -13.08 12.22 5.22
N PHE A 47 -14.02 12.52 6.13
CA PHE A 47 -13.94 12.04 7.51
C PHE A 47 -14.06 10.53 7.61
N SER A 48 -14.95 9.91 6.83
CA SER A 48 -15.12 8.46 6.82
C SER A 48 -13.83 7.77 6.39
N LEU A 49 -13.25 8.14 5.25
CA LEU A 49 -12.01 7.54 4.77
C LEU A 49 -10.86 7.75 5.75
N ARG A 50 -10.74 8.96 6.30
CA ARG A 50 -9.69 9.30 7.27
C ARG A 50 -9.85 8.53 8.59
N TYR A 51 -11.06 8.16 8.98
CA TYR A 51 -11.34 7.49 10.25
C TYR A 51 -11.28 5.96 10.15
N PHE A 52 -11.69 5.41 9.00
CA PHE A 52 -11.77 3.96 8.81
C PHE A 52 -10.53 3.33 8.16
N ALA A 53 -9.70 4.11 7.47
CA ALA A 53 -8.58 3.55 6.76
C ALA A 53 -7.39 3.19 7.65
N ASN A 54 -6.56 2.28 7.12
CA ASN A 54 -5.34 1.78 7.76
C ASN A 54 -4.13 2.33 7.00
N ASP A 55 -3.21 2.96 7.73
CA ASP A 55 -1.89 3.26 7.22
C ASP A 55 -0.92 2.18 7.72
N THR A 56 -0.22 1.53 6.81
CA THR A 56 0.71 0.43 7.12
C THR A 56 2.15 0.86 6.91
N ARG A 57 2.99 0.63 7.91
CA ARG A 57 4.43 0.86 7.88
C ARG A 57 5.17 -0.45 8.14
N VAL A 58 6.16 -0.73 7.31
CA VAL A 58 7.06 -1.88 7.45
C VAL A 58 8.45 -1.34 7.71
N SER A 59 9.02 -1.69 8.87
CA SER A 59 10.37 -1.31 9.26
C SER A 59 11.25 -2.56 9.26
N CYS A 60 12.27 -2.57 8.41
CA CYS A 60 13.21 -3.68 8.27
C CYS A 60 14.44 -3.47 9.16
N HIS A 61 14.82 -4.52 9.87
CA HIS A 61 15.92 -4.60 10.82
C HIS A 61 16.81 -5.81 10.48
N ASP A 62 17.94 -5.96 11.18
CA ASP A 62 18.88 -7.03 10.85
C ASP A 62 18.32 -8.42 11.15
N ASN A 63 17.59 -8.56 12.25
CA ASN A 63 17.04 -9.83 12.74
C ASN A 63 15.60 -10.11 12.30
N GLY A 64 14.92 -9.12 11.71
CA GLY A 64 13.52 -9.26 11.31
C GLY A 64 12.93 -7.98 10.75
N PHE A 65 11.60 -7.87 10.80
CA PHE A 65 10.88 -6.68 10.41
C PHE A 65 9.66 -6.47 11.31
N THR A 66 9.25 -5.22 11.43
CA THR A 66 8.08 -4.81 12.20
C THR A 66 7.03 -4.25 11.26
N VAL A 67 5.80 -4.76 11.38
CA VAL A 67 4.63 -4.23 10.70
C VAL A 67 3.84 -3.41 11.71
N THR A 68 3.74 -2.11 11.44
CA THR A 68 2.92 -1.17 12.21
C THR A 68 1.70 -0.81 11.38
N VAL A 69 0.52 -1.13 11.88
CA VAL A 69 -0.77 -0.74 11.29
C VAL A 69 -1.39 0.32 12.17
N ILE A 70 -1.55 1.52 11.64
CA ILE A 70 -2.16 2.65 12.31
C ILE A 70 -3.58 2.79 11.79
N ASN A 71 -4.55 2.65 12.69
CA ASN A 71 -5.95 2.96 12.42
C ASN A 71 -6.44 3.96 13.45
N LYS A 72 -7.01 5.09 13.02
CA LYS A 72 -7.44 6.15 13.95
C LYS A 72 -8.53 5.73 14.92
N ARG A 73 -9.34 4.72 14.58
CA ARG A 73 -10.40 4.16 15.43
C ARG A 73 -9.91 3.03 16.33
N LYS A 74 -9.10 2.12 15.78
CA LYS A 74 -8.68 0.87 16.46
C LYS A 74 -7.34 1.02 17.20
N GLY A 75 -6.64 2.14 17.03
CA GLY A 75 -5.33 2.37 17.60
C GLY A 75 -4.20 1.86 16.69
N THR A 76 -3.02 1.72 17.29
CA THR A 76 -1.82 1.24 16.60
C THR A 76 -1.59 -0.22 16.96
N SER A 77 -1.48 -1.08 15.96
CA SER A 77 -1.07 -2.47 16.09
C SER A 77 0.37 -2.60 15.62
N VAL A 78 1.23 -3.20 16.44
CA VAL A 78 2.65 -3.45 16.12
C VAL A 78 2.88 -4.95 16.20
N GLN A 79 3.37 -5.53 15.10
CA GLN A 79 3.70 -6.95 15.02
C GLN A 79 5.15 -7.08 14.56
N GLU A 80 5.94 -7.84 15.32
CA GLU A 80 7.32 -8.14 15.01
C GLU A 80 7.42 -9.56 14.44
N HIS A 81 8.24 -9.71 13.40
CA HIS A 81 8.43 -10.95 12.67
C HIS A 81 9.92 -11.20 12.46
N ALA A 82 10.38 -12.43 12.72
CA ALA A 82 11.72 -12.82 12.34
C ALA A 82 11.78 -13.10 10.83
N TRP A 83 12.95 -12.92 10.22
CA TRP A 83 13.13 -13.27 8.80
C TRP A 83 12.84 -14.76 8.53
N ALA A 84 13.19 -15.63 9.48
CA ALA A 84 12.94 -17.06 9.41
C ALA A 84 11.44 -17.43 9.43
N ASP A 85 10.57 -16.55 9.95
CA ASP A 85 9.12 -16.79 10.02
C ASP A 85 8.43 -16.59 8.67
N VAL A 86 9.11 -15.96 7.69
CA VAL A 86 8.56 -15.71 6.36
C VAL A 86 8.48 -17.02 5.60
N THR A 87 7.28 -17.41 5.17
CA THR A 87 7.05 -18.66 4.44
C THR A 87 6.96 -18.42 2.93
N GLU A 88 6.49 -17.24 2.52
CA GLU A 88 6.25 -16.91 1.11
C GLU A 88 6.30 -15.41 0.87
N THR A 89 6.75 -15.00 -0.32
CA THR A 89 6.61 -13.64 -0.82
C THR A 89 5.92 -13.64 -2.18
N LEU A 90 4.88 -12.83 -2.34
CA LEU A 90 4.11 -12.74 -3.57
C LEU A 90 4.19 -11.34 -4.14
N TYR A 91 4.63 -11.23 -5.39
CA TYR A 91 4.44 -10.04 -6.20
C TYR A 91 3.31 -10.30 -7.20
N TYR A 92 2.37 -9.38 -7.30
CA TYR A 92 1.28 -9.48 -8.27
C TYR A 92 0.81 -8.09 -8.71
N GLU A 93 0.09 -8.06 -9.82
CA GLU A 93 -0.43 -6.83 -10.40
C GLU A 93 -1.95 -6.89 -10.46
N LYS A 94 -2.59 -5.76 -10.19
CA LYS A 94 -4.03 -5.61 -10.28
C LYS A 94 -4.34 -4.49 -11.26
N GLU A 95 -5.04 -4.85 -12.33
CA GLU A 95 -5.61 -3.88 -13.26
C GLU A 95 -6.90 -3.29 -12.66
N SER A 96 -6.99 -1.97 -12.65
CA SER A 96 -8.25 -1.29 -12.34
C SER A 96 -9.07 -1.21 -13.63
N GLY A 97 -10.16 -1.99 -13.72
CA GLY A 97 -11.01 -1.99 -14.91
C GLY A 97 -11.66 -0.61 -15.15
N GLY A 98 -11.42 -0.03 -16.32
CA GLY A 98 -11.98 1.25 -16.76
C GLY A 98 -11.26 1.78 -18.01
N GLU A 99 -11.77 2.86 -18.61
CA GLU A 99 -11.19 3.48 -19.82
C GLU A 99 -9.71 3.91 -19.65
N ASN A 100 -9.29 4.14 -18.40
CA ASN A 100 -7.91 4.40 -18.01
C ASN A 100 -7.36 3.21 -17.21
N ASN A 101 -7.02 2.12 -17.89
CA ASN A 101 -6.38 0.95 -17.28
C ASN A 101 -5.11 1.37 -16.54
N SER A 102 -5.17 1.37 -15.21
CA SER A 102 -4.00 1.58 -14.36
C SER A 102 -3.65 0.26 -13.67
N THR A 103 -2.40 -0.17 -13.87
CA THR A 103 -1.85 -1.36 -13.25
C THR A 103 -1.23 -0.98 -11.92
N THR A 104 -1.76 -1.52 -10.82
CA THR A 104 -1.18 -1.34 -9.48
C THR A 104 -0.44 -2.62 -9.08
N CYS A 105 0.85 -2.50 -8.78
CA CYS A 105 1.66 -3.63 -8.31
C CYS A 105 1.54 -3.77 -6.79
N TYR A 106 1.62 -5.00 -6.30
CA TYR A 106 1.53 -5.36 -4.89
C TYR A 106 2.65 -6.31 -4.51
N PHE A 107 3.12 -6.19 -3.27
CA PHE A 107 4.06 -7.09 -2.63
C PHE A 107 3.48 -7.54 -1.29
N GLN A 108 3.24 -8.84 -1.19
CA GLN A 108 2.64 -9.50 -0.05
C GLN A 108 3.63 -10.47 0.58
N VAL A 109 3.66 -10.48 1.91
CA VAL A 109 4.55 -11.34 2.70
C VAL A 109 3.71 -12.21 3.61
N GLN A 110 3.91 -13.52 3.52
CA GLN A 110 3.26 -14.53 4.35
C GLN A 110 4.21 -15.01 5.43
N THR A 111 3.63 -15.30 6.59
CA THR A 111 4.30 -16.01 7.69
C THR A 111 3.48 -17.25 8.08
N ALA A 112 4.01 -18.08 8.96
CA ALA A 112 3.26 -19.20 9.54
C ALA A 112 1.94 -18.78 10.22
N LYS A 113 1.83 -17.52 10.69
CA LYS A 113 0.63 -16.96 11.33
C LYS A 113 -0.36 -16.32 10.33
N GLY A 114 -0.05 -16.35 9.03
CA GLY A 114 -0.81 -15.70 7.97
C GLY A 114 -0.09 -14.50 7.39
N THR A 115 -0.85 -13.61 6.73
CA THR A 115 -0.30 -12.47 5.99
C THR A 115 0.26 -11.42 6.95
N ALA A 116 1.57 -11.18 6.87
CA ALA A 116 2.25 -10.15 7.65
C ALA A 116 1.87 -8.76 7.14
N PHE A 117 1.95 -8.57 5.82
CA PHE A 117 1.48 -7.37 5.16
C PHE A 117 1.21 -7.62 3.68
N ASN A 118 0.46 -6.70 3.09
CA ASN A 118 0.25 -6.59 1.65
C ASN A 118 0.30 -5.10 1.27
N LEU A 119 1.35 -4.70 0.57
CA LEU A 119 1.62 -3.30 0.24
C LEU A 119 1.60 -3.11 -1.27
N HIS A 120 0.89 -2.09 -1.73
CA HIS A 120 0.99 -1.66 -3.13
C HIS A 120 2.27 -0.84 -3.38
N ALA A 121 2.61 -0.69 -4.66
CA ALA A 121 3.75 0.07 -5.12
C ALA A 121 3.80 1.48 -4.51
N MET A 122 4.93 1.82 -3.92
CA MET A 122 5.21 3.08 -3.25
C MET A 122 6.65 3.52 -3.51
N LYS A 123 7.06 4.66 -2.96
CA LYS A 123 8.46 5.08 -3.04
C LYS A 123 9.37 3.99 -2.43
N ASN A 124 10.46 3.67 -3.13
CA ASN A 124 11.42 2.62 -2.76
C ASN A 124 10.83 1.20 -2.71
N PHE A 125 9.77 0.91 -3.46
CA PHE A 125 9.15 -0.41 -3.50
C PHE A 125 10.07 -1.52 -4.01
N ASP A 126 10.85 -1.25 -5.05
CA ASP A 126 11.86 -2.20 -5.55
C ASP A 126 12.86 -2.58 -4.45
N GLU A 127 13.26 -1.60 -3.63
CA GLU A 127 14.21 -1.82 -2.55
C GLU A 127 13.64 -2.65 -1.40
N LEU A 128 12.34 -2.50 -1.09
CA LEU A 128 11.66 -3.39 -0.15
C LEU A 128 11.77 -4.85 -0.64
N ILE A 129 11.50 -5.07 -1.92
CA ILE A 129 11.58 -6.41 -2.53
C ILE A 129 13.01 -6.95 -2.47
N ASP A 130 14.01 -6.11 -2.76
CA ASP A 130 15.42 -6.49 -2.66
C ASP A 130 15.84 -6.90 -1.24
N ILE A 131 15.40 -6.17 -0.22
CA ILE A 131 15.66 -6.53 1.18
C ILE A 131 15.06 -7.90 1.50
N PHE A 132 13.81 -8.15 1.09
CA PHE A 132 13.18 -9.45 1.30
C PHE A 132 13.92 -10.57 0.54
N ASN A 133 14.27 -10.35 -0.72
CA ASN A 133 15.09 -11.28 -1.50
C ASN A 133 16.42 -11.62 -0.81
N GLN A 134 17.07 -10.66 -0.15
CA GLN A 134 18.34 -10.87 0.56
C GLN A 134 18.16 -11.54 1.92
N LYS A 135 17.12 -11.18 2.68
CA LYS A 135 16.94 -11.61 4.07
C LYS A 135 16.18 -12.94 4.20
N THR A 136 15.40 -13.34 3.20
CA THR A 136 14.65 -14.62 3.21
C THR A 136 15.29 -15.66 2.29
N VAL A 137 16.57 -15.97 2.53
CA VAL A 137 17.37 -16.91 1.71
C VAL A 137 16.82 -18.34 1.70
N HIS A 138 16.06 -18.73 2.73
CA HIS A 138 15.39 -20.02 2.84
C HIS A 138 14.22 -20.18 1.87
N ILE A 139 13.71 -19.09 1.28
CA ILE A 139 12.70 -19.14 0.22
C ILE A 139 13.40 -19.48 -1.11
N PRO A 140 12.95 -20.50 -1.88
CA PRO A 140 13.69 -21.04 -3.02
C PRO A 140 13.68 -20.16 -4.28
N TYR A 141 13.16 -18.95 -4.20
CA TYR A 141 13.05 -18.01 -5.31
C TYR A 141 13.28 -16.57 -4.84
N VAL A 142 13.46 -15.70 -5.82
CA VAL A 142 13.57 -14.25 -5.68
C VAL A 142 12.70 -13.56 -6.72
N TRP A 143 12.35 -12.31 -6.45
CA TRP A 143 11.67 -11.44 -7.39
C TRP A 143 12.69 -10.53 -8.07
N VAL A 144 12.94 -10.74 -9.36
CA VAL A 144 13.93 -9.97 -10.11
C VAL A 144 13.23 -9.02 -11.05
N LYS A 145 13.62 -7.74 -11.02
CA LYS A 145 13.19 -6.75 -11.99
C LYS A 145 14.13 -6.79 -13.20
N PRO A 146 13.69 -7.23 -14.39
CA PRO A 146 14.57 -7.27 -15.55
C PRO A 146 14.94 -5.84 -15.98
N LYS A 147 16.16 -5.66 -16.51
CA LYS A 147 16.63 -4.34 -16.97
C LYS A 147 15.69 -3.78 -18.05
N GLY A 148 15.13 -2.58 -17.79
CA GLY A 148 14.19 -1.87 -18.66
C GLY A 148 13.22 -0.98 -17.86
N MET A 149 12.79 0.14 -18.45
CA MET A 149 12.03 1.19 -17.75
C MET A 149 10.61 0.79 -17.32
N PHE A 150 10.05 -0.30 -17.91
CA PHE A 150 8.66 -0.72 -17.72
C PHE A 150 8.50 -2.22 -17.42
N LYS A 151 9.51 -2.84 -16.80
CA LYS A 151 9.46 -4.27 -16.53
C LYS A 151 9.04 -4.56 -15.09
N SER A 152 8.03 -5.41 -14.96
CA SER A 152 7.52 -5.98 -13.72
C SER A 152 8.50 -6.98 -13.11
N HIS A 153 8.38 -7.22 -11.80
CA HIS A 153 9.16 -8.27 -11.16
C HIS A 153 8.71 -9.64 -11.67
N GLN A 154 9.69 -10.50 -11.95
CA GLN A 154 9.48 -11.88 -12.34
C GLN A 154 10.02 -12.80 -11.27
N LYS A 155 9.27 -13.86 -10.98
CA LYS A 155 9.70 -14.91 -10.05
C LYS A 155 10.81 -15.71 -10.72
N GLN A 156 11.95 -15.82 -10.05
CA GLN A 156 13.10 -16.60 -10.51
C GLN A 156 13.59 -17.50 -9.39
N ASN A 157 13.83 -18.78 -9.68
CA ASN A 157 14.43 -19.68 -8.71
C ASN A 157 15.83 -19.19 -8.32
N ARG A 158 16.20 -19.34 -7.05
CA ARG A 158 17.57 -19.05 -6.63
C ARG A 158 18.50 -20.02 -7.34
N ILE A 159 19.57 -19.48 -7.92
CA ILE A 159 20.64 -20.31 -8.46
C ILE A 159 21.36 -20.89 -7.25
N SER A 160 21.24 -22.21 -7.06
CA SER A 160 22.02 -22.95 -6.07
C SER A 160 23.49 -22.81 -6.48
N SER A 161 24.23 -21.94 -5.81
CA SER A 161 25.69 -21.83 -5.97
C SER A 161 26.38 -22.93 -5.16
#